data_AF-A0A821PY93-F1
#
_entry.id   AF-A0A821PY93-F1
#
_cell.length_a   1.000
_cell.length_b   1.000
_cell.length_c   1.000
_cell.angle_alpha   90.00
_cell.angle_beta   90.00
_cell.angle_gamma   90.00
#
_symmetry.space_group_name_H-M   'P 1'
#
loop_
_entity.id
_entity.type
_entity.pdbx_description
1 polymer ?
#
loop_
_entity_poly.entity_id
_entity_poly.type
_entity_poly.pdbx_seq_one_letter_code
_entity_poly.pdbx_strand_id
1 'polypeptide(L)'
;MSYGQLGMIQAGGGFFVYTLVMAENGFFPSRLFGLRKSWDSRSINDLEDSYGQEWTYEQRKALEDTCHTAFFVTVVIVQWTVLLCCKSRRNSLFRQGMSY
;
A
#
# COMPACT_ATOMS: atom_id res chain seq x y z
N MET A 1 -16.39 -7.27 -16.44
CA MET A 1 -15.03 -6.83 -16.10
C MET A 1 -14.24 -8.06 -15.70
N SER A 2 -13.13 -8.31 -16.37
CA SER A 2 -12.24 -9.42 -16.00
C SER A 2 -11.53 -9.05 -14.69
N TYR A 3 -11.48 -9.99 -13.74
CA TYR A 3 -10.83 -9.81 -12.43
C TYR A 3 -9.38 -9.32 -12.56
N GLY A 4 -8.72 -9.62 -13.68
CA GLY A 4 -7.35 -9.18 -13.96
C GLY A 4 -7.19 -7.66 -14.11
N GLN A 5 -8.10 -6.95 -14.78
CA GLN A 5 -7.91 -5.51 -15.03
C GLN A 5 -8.11 -4.67 -13.76
N LEU A 6 -9.19 -4.94 -13.01
CA LEU A 6 -9.46 -4.24 -11.74
C LEU A 6 -8.49 -4.66 -10.64
N GLY A 7 -8.15 -5.96 -10.58
CA GLY A 7 -7.20 -6.49 -9.59
C GLY A 7 -5.80 -5.92 -9.75
N MET A 8 -5.32 -5.73 -10.99
CA MET A 8 -4.00 -5.12 -11.24
C MET A 8 -3.96 -3.64 -10.83
N ILE A 9 -5.05 -2.89 -11.05
CA ILE A 9 -5.16 -1.49 -10.61
C ILE A 9 -5.17 -1.42 -9.07
N GLN A 10 -5.93 -2.30 -8.43
CA GLN A 10 -5.98 -2.40 -6.96
C GLN A 10 -4.61 -2.76 -6.37
N ALA A 11 -3.93 -3.76 -6.91
CA ALA A 11 -2.59 -4.15 -6.48
C ALA A 11 -1.59 -3.00 -6.68
N GLY A 12 -1.63 -2.34 -7.85
CA GLY A 12 -0.77 -1.19 -8.14
C GLY A 12 -0.97 -0.03 -7.16
N GLY A 13 -2.22 0.32 -6.85
CA GLY A 13 -2.54 1.35 -5.87
C GLY A 13 -2.06 1.00 -4.46
N GLY A 14 -2.24 -0.26 -4.03
CA GLY A 14 -1.75 -0.73 -2.74
C GLY A 14 -0.22 -0.66 -2.62
N PHE A 15 0.50 -1.15 -3.65
CA PHE A 15 1.97 -1.08 -3.68
C PHE A 15 2.48 0.37 -3.70
N PHE A 16 1.78 1.26 -4.41
CA PHE A 16 2.12 2.68 -4.43
C PHE A 16 2.06 3.32 -3.05
N VAL A 17 0.96 3.11 -2.31
CA VAL A 17 0.81 3.64 -0.94
C VAL A 17 1.85 3.04 0.00
N TYR A 18 2.16 1.74 -0.12
CA TYR A 18 3.23 1.10 0.66
C TYR A 18 4.59 1.79 0.43
N THR A 19 4.97 2.02 -0.83
CA THR A 19 6.23 2.68 -1.15
C THR A 19 6.27 4.15 -0.73
N LEU A 20 5.12 4.82 -0.73
CA LEU A 20 4.99 6.21 -0.27
C LEU A 20 5.21 6.32 1.25
N VAL A 21 4.50 5.51 2.04
CA VAL A 21 4.64 5.53 3.50
C VAL A 21 6.07 5.18 3.91
N MET A 22 6.69 4.20 3.26
CA MET A 22 8.10 3.88 3.48
C MET A 22 9.03 5.06 3.10
N ALA A 23 8.80 5.71 1.95
CA ALA A 23 9.61 6.83 1.51
C ALA A 23 9.50 8.05 2.43
N GLU A 24 8.30 8.35 2.94
CA GLU A 24 8.06 9.43 3.91
C GLU A 24 8.79 9.19 5.23
N ASN A 25 8.98 7.91 5.61
CA ASN A 25 9.75 7.51 6.79
C ASN A 25 11.24 7.28 6.49
N GLY A 26 11.75 7.70 5.34
CA GLY A 26 13.19 7.64 5.01
C GLY A 26 13.66 6.37 4.30
N PHE A 27 12.77 5.40 4.06
CA PHE A 27 13.07 4.20 3.28
C PHE A 27 12.65 4.39 1.83
N PHE A 28 13.52 5.00 1.03
CA PHE A 28 13.25 5.19 -0.40
C PHE A 28 13.07 3.86 -1.14
N PRO A 29 12.25 3.84 -2.23
CA PRO A 29 12.03 2.64 -3.05
C PRO A 29 13.32 1.98 -3.55
N SER A 30 14.38 2.77 -3.80
CA SER A 30 15.69 2.26 -4.20
C SER A 30 16.40 1.49 -3.09
N ARG A 31 16.28 1.90 -1.83
CA ARG A 31 16.92 1.25 -0.66
C ARG A 31 16.09 0.07 -0.13
N LEU A 32 14.80 0.00 -0.46
CA LEU A 32 13.91 -1.12 -0.10
C LEU A 32 14.31 -2.45 -0.78
N PHE A 33 14.90 -2.41 -1.98
CA PHE A 33 15.32 -3.62 -2.68
C PHE A 33 16.49 -4.32 -1.97
N GLY A 34 16.27 -5.55 -1.52
CA GLY A 34 17.29 -6.36 -0.83
C GLY A 34 17.37 -6.14 0.69
N LEU A 35 16.62 -5.18 1.24
CA LEU A 35 16.65 -4.83 2.66
C LEU A 35 16.05 -5.90 3.59
N ARG A 36 15.27 -6.84 3.04
CA ARG A 36 14.45 -7.79 3.83
C ARG A 36 15.25 -8.65 4.81
N LYS A 37 16.48 -9.06 4.46
CA LYS A 37 17.33 -9.85 5.37
C LYS A 37 17.73 -9.06 6.62
N SER A 38 18.14 -7.81 6.42
CA SER A 38 18.52 -6.92 7.52
C SER A 38 17.30 -6.41 8.29
N TRP A 39 16.17 -6.25 7.60
CA TRP A 39 14.90 -5.83 8.19
C TRP A 39 14.29 -6.89 9.13
N ASP A 40 14.38 -8.18 8.80
CA ASP A 40 13.78 -9.21 9.66
C ASP A 40 14.72 -9.68 10.79
N SER A 41 16.00 -9.30 10.74
CA SER A 41 16.96 -9.63 11.79
C SER A 41 16.70 -8.80 13.06
N ARG A 42 16.44 -9.49 14.18
CA ARG A 42 16.32 -8.89 15.52
C ARG A 42 17.66 -8.44 16.11
N SER A 43 18.78 -8.94 15.57
CA SER A 43 20.11 -8.59 16.08
C SER A 43 20.62 -7.24 15.57
N ILE A 44 19.97 -6.67 14.55
CA ILE A 44 20.35 -5.40 13.93
C ILE A 44 19.43 -4.32 14.51
N ASN A 45 19.98 -3.40 15.29
CA ASN A 45 19.23 -2.27 15.89
C ASN A 45 19.70 -0.91 15.37
N ASP A 46 20.61 -0.94 14.41
CA ASP A 46 21.37 0.14 13.80
C ASP A 46 21.10 0.18 12.28
N LEU A 47 19.88 -0.19 11.85
CA LEU A 47 19.57 -0.17 10.42
C LEU A 47 19.42 1.28 9.96
N GLU A 48 20.38 1.75 9.18
CA GLU A 48 20.39 3.10 8.65
C GLU A 48 19.36 3.28 7.51
N ASP A 49 18.56 4.35 7.59
CA ASP A 49 17.65 4.78 6.53
C ASP A 49 18.37 5.62 5.45
N SER A 50 17.63 6.26 4.55
CA SER A 50 18.22 7.10 3.49
C SER A 50 18.61 8.51 3.97
N TYR A 51 18.18 8.91 5.17
CA TYR A 51 18.51 10.18 5.80
C TYR A 51 19.68 10.07 6.80
N GLY A 52 20.18 8.85 7.04
CA GLY A 52 21.27 8.58 7.98
C GLY A 52 20.79 8.35 9.43
N GLN A 53 19.49 8.07 9.63
CA GLN A 53 18.93 7.72 10.94
C GLN A 53 19.02 6.22 11.19
N GLU A 54 19.35 5.84 12.42
CA GLU A 54 19.39 4.44 12.86
C GLU A 54 18.03 4.00 13.38
N TRP A 55 17.55 2.86 12.89
CA TRP A 55 16.26 2.29 13.26
C TRP A 55 16.40 0.97 14.01
N THR A 56 15.82 0.93 15.22
CA THR A 56 15.72 -0.29 16.04
C THR A 56 14.73 -1.29 15.45
N TYR A 57 14.86 -2.58 15.80
CA TYR A 57 13.94 -3.61 15.30
C TYR A 57 12.46 -3.30 15.58
N GLU A 58 12.14 -2.83 16.80
CA GLU A 58 10.77 -2.50 17.19
C GLU A 58 10.19 -1.34 16.37
N GLN A 59 10.96 -0.28 16.14
CA GLN A 59 10.52 0.85 15.31
C GLN A 59 10.26 0.43 13.86
N ARG A 60 11.11 -0.45 13.31
CA ARG A 60 10.94 -0.99 11.96
C ARG A 60 9.68 -1.84 11.84
N LYS A 61 9.39 -2.67 12.85
CA LYS A 61 8.15 -3.47 12.86
C LYS A 61 6.90 -2.61 13.05
N ALA A 62 6.94 -1.58 13.89
CA ALA A 62 5.84 -0.62 14.00
C ALA A 62 5.56 0.11 12.66
N LEU A 63 6.62 0.48 11.93
CA LEU A 63 6.49 1.07 10.59
C LEU A 63 5.94 0.07 9.57
N GLU A 64 6.38 -1.19 9.62
CA GLU A 64 5.87 -2.28 8.77
C GLU A 64 4.36 -2.51 8.99
N ASP A 65 3.91 -2.54 10.24
CA ASP A 65 2.49 -2.68 10.60
C ASP A 65 1.66 -1.47 10.15
N THR A 66 2.24 -0.27 10.23
CA THR A 66 1.63 0.95 9.68
C THR A 66 1.46 0.85 8.16
N CYS A 67 2.47 0.31 7.45
CA CYS A 67 2.40 0.08 6.01
C CYS A 67 1.34 -0.97 5.64
N HIS A 68 1.20 -2.04 6.42
CA HIS A 68 0.13 -3.04 6.24
C HIS A 68 -1.26 -2.41 6.40
N THR A 69 -1.42 -1.56 7.41
CA THR A 69 -2.67 -0.83 7.64
C THR A 69 -2.98 0.13 6.49
N ALA A 70 -1.99 0.89 6.01
CA ALA A 70 -2.15 1.79 4.87
C ALA A 70 -2.51 1.04 3.58
N PHE A 71 -1.89 -0.12 3.33
CA PHE A 71 -2.22 -1.00 2.21
C PHE A 71 -3.68 -1.50 2.31
N PHE A 72 -4.11 -1.93 3.50
CA PHE A 72 -5.48 -2.37 3.74
C PHE A 72 -6.50 -1.26 3.47
N VAL A 73 -6.27 -0.05 4.00
CA VAL A 73 -7.14 1.11 3.76
C VAL A 73 -7.24 1.43 2.27
N THR A 74 -6.11 1.36 1.55
CA THR A 74 -6.08 1.56 0.09
C THR A 74 -6.95 0.54 -0.64
N VAL A 75 -6.87 -0.73 -0.25
CA VAL A 75 -7.73 -1.78 -0.79
C VAL A 75 -9.21 -1.45 -0.56
N VAL A 76 -9.60 -1.04 0.66
CA VAL A 76 -10.99 -0.68 0.97
C VAL A 76 -11.50 0.48 0.09
N ILE A 77 -10.69 1.52 -0.10
CA ILE A 77 -11.04 2.66 -0.96
C ILE A 77 -11.26 2.22 -2.42
N VAL A 78 -10.37 1.40 -2.95
CA VAL A 78 -10.51 0.87 -4.32
C VAL A 78 -11.76 0.00 -4.43
N GLN A 79 -12.09 -0.80 -3.40
CA GLN A 79 -13.31 -1.60 -3.39
C GLN A 79 -14.59 -0.77 -3.45
N TRP A 80 -14.63 0.41 -2.83
CA TRP A 80 -15.78 1.32 -3.00
C TRP A 80 -15.96 1.76 -4.45
N THR A 81 -14.87 2.05 -5.14
CA THR A 81 -14.90 2.39 -6.57
C THR A 81 -15.35 1.20 -7.42
N VAL A 82 -14.84 0.00 -7.12
CA VAL A 82 -15.24 -1.24 -7.79
C VAL A 82 -16.73 -1.53 -7.57
N LEU A 83 -17.25 -1.34 -6.36
CA LEU A 83 -18.67 -1.51 -6.04
C LEU A 83 -19.55 -0.57 -6.87
N LEU A 84 -19.15 0.71 -6.98
CA LEU A 84 -19.86 1.69 -7.81
C LEU A 84 -19.85 1.27 -9.30
N CYS A 85 -18.71 0.83 -9.83
CA CYS A 85 -18.62 0.36 -11.21
C CYS A 85 -19.44 -0.92 -11.46
N CYS A 86 -19.43 -1.86 -10.52
CA CYS A 86 -20.20 -3.10 -10.63
C CYS A 86 -21.72 -2.88 -10.60
N LYS A 87 -22.20 -1.77 -10.00
CA LYS A 87 -23.63 -1.40 -9.96
C LYS A 87 -24.20 -1.14 -11.37
N SER A 88 -23.37 -0.71 -12.33
CA SER A 88 -23.81 -0.50 -13.70
C SER A 88 -22.94 -1.21 -14.73
N ARG A 89 -23.52 -2.22 -15.40
CA ARG A 89 -22.83 -3.02 -16.43
C ARG A 89 -22.88 -2.42 -17.84
N ARG A 90 -23.79 -1.48 -18.11
CA ARG A 90 -24.01 -0.89 -19.46
C ARG A 90 -24.37 0.60 -19.45
N ASN A 91 -25.12 1.07 -18.45
CA ASN A 91 -25.48 2.50 -18.38
C ASN A 91 -24.39 3.31 -17.64
N SER A 92 -24.29 4.61 -17.91
CA SER A 92 -23.45 5.47 -17.06
C SER A 92 -24.07 5.61 -15.67
N LEU A 93 -23.24 5.71 -14.62
CA LEU A 93 -23.70 5.98 -13.24
C LEU A 93 -24.63 7.19 -13.17
N PHE A 94 -24.34 8.24 -13.96
CA PHE A 94 -25.16 9.45 -14.04
C PHE A 94 -26.54 9.23 -14.67
N ARG A 95 -26.69 8.21 -15.53
CA ARG A 95 -27.96 7.89 -16.19
C ARG A 95 -28.78 6.85 -15.41
N GLN A 96 -28.12 6.03 -14.60
CA GLN A 96 -28.78 5.01 -13.78
C GLN A 96 -29.27 5.55 -12.42
N GLY A 97 -28.62 6.60 -11.90
CA GLY A 97 -28.96 7.19 -10.60
C GLY A 97 -28.54 6.33 -9.40
N MET A 98 -28.44 6.96 -8.22
CA MET A 98 -28.28 6.27 -6.93
C MET A 98 -29.63 6.25 -6.20
N SER A 99 -30.61 5.54 -6.75
CA SER A 99 -31.81 5.22 -5.98
C SER A 99 -31.48 4.14 -4.93
N TYR A 100 -31.95 4.40 -3.71
CA TYR A 100 -31.99 3.45 -2.58
C TYR A 100 -32.90 2.26 -2.92
#